data_AF-A0A915CNK6-F1
#
_entry.id   AF-A0A915CNK6-F1
#
_cell.length_a   1.000
_cell.length_b   1.000
_cell.length_c   1.000
_cell.angle_alpha   90.00
_cell.angle_beta   90.00
_cell.angle_gamma   90.00
#
_symmetry.space_group_name_H-M   'P 1'
#
loop_
_entity.id
_entity.type
_entity.pdbx_description
1 polymer ?
#
loop_
_entity_poly.entity_id
_entity_poly.type
_entity_poly.pdbx_seq_one_letter_code
_entity_poly.pdbx_strand_id
1 'polypeptide(L)'
;MAEIKSKKGKVMAVCGNYPMRKDYVSANKLTQYWRCSMEGCHARTQSAFGSLVLKETRAHDLRGGSPATIETRTRLTKVRKDAMENLAASSQSILTNAKAGTSQAVIESLSAYFNIKRIVTEKPP
;
A
#
# COMPACT_ATOMS: atom_id res chain seq x y z
N MET A 1 22.28 22.33 -9.97
CA MET A 1 21.36 21.31 -10.52
C MET A 1 20.39 20.92 -9.41
N ALA A 2 19.08 20.89 -9.67
CA ALA A 2 18.06 20.73 -8.63
C ALA A 2 17.89 19.26 -8.23
N GLU A 3 18.17 18.93 -6.97
CA GLU A 3 17.77 17.66 -6.37
C GLU A 3 16.25 17.66 -6.17
N ILE A 4 15.56 16.70 -6.78
CA ILE A 4 14.13 16.54 -6.55
C ILE A 4 13.97 15.74 -5.26
N LYS A 5 13.37 16.35 -4.24
CA LYS A 5 13.09 15.69 -2.95
C LYS A 5 11.63 15.27 -2.94
N SER A 6 11.38 14.04 -2.48
CA SER A 6 10.03 13.61 -2.14
C SER A 6 9.42 14.51 -1.06
N LYS A 7 8.09 14.45 -0.86
CA LYS A 7 7.41 15.13 0.26
C LYS A 7 7.98 14.78 1.64
N LYS A 8 8.69 13.64 1.77
CA LYS A 8 9.36 13.18 2.99
C LYS A 8 10.85 13.52 3.02
N GLY A 9 11.33 14.41 2.16
CA GLY A 9 12.73 14.84 2.09
C GLY A 9 13.70 13.85 1.44
N LYS A 10 13.26 12.63 1.07
CA LYS A 10 14.12 11.65 0.39
C LYS A 10 14.50 12.12 -1.02
N VAL A 11 15.78 12.03 -1.34
CA VAL A 11 16.31 12.36 -2.67
C VAL A 11 15.73 11.41 -3.73
N MET A 12 15.28 11.99 -4.82
CA MET A 12 14.75 11.32 -5.99
C MET A 12 15.51 11.80 -7.23
N ALA A 13 15.63 10.90 -8.19
CA ALA A 13 16.11 11.25 -9.53
C ALA A 13 14.93 11.24 -10.51
N VAL A 14 15.11 11.84 -11.68
CA VAL A 14 14.11 11.82 -12.75
C VAL A 14 14.72 11.27 -14.02
N CYS A 15 14.05 10.25 -14.58
CA CYS A 15 14.38 9.69 -15.88
C CYS A 15 13.25 10.04 -16.85
N GLY A 16 13.51 10.95 -17.80
CA GLY A 16 12.45 11.52 -18.63
C GLY A 16 11.41 12.25 -17.77
N ASN A 17 10.19 11.72 -17.73
CA ASN A 17 9.09 12.25 -16.92
C ASN A 17 8.76 11.36 -15.70
N TYR A 18 9.62 10.39 -15.40
CA TYR A 18 9.34 9.39 -14.39
C TYR A 18 10.16 9.60 -13.12
N PRO A 19 9.50 9.65 -11.94
CA PRO A 19 10.18 9.74 -10.67
C PRO A 19 10.88 8.41 -10.33
N MET A 20 12.16 8.49 -9.98
CA MET A 20 13.00 7.37 -9.62
C MET A 20 13.42 7.47 -8.16
N ARG A 21 13.15 6.40 -7.40
CA ARG A 21 13.61 6.25 -6.00
C ARG A 21 14.92 5.47 -5.97
N LYS A 22 15.80 5.83 -5.02
CA LYS A 22 17.02 5.08 -4.76
C LYS A 22 16.68 3.64 -4.35
N ASP A 23 17.29 2.66 -5.01
CA ASP A 23 17.13 1.23 -4.71
C ASP A 23 18.31 0.78 -3.84
N TYR A 24 19.52 0.79 -4.39
CA TYR A 24 20.75 0.45 -3.67
C TYR A 24 21.97 1.17 -4.26
N VAL A 25 23.11 1.09 -3.57
CA VAL A 25 24.42 1.55 -4.04
C VAL A 25 25.30 0.31 -4.19
N SER A 26 26.13 0.25 -5.22
CA SER A 26 27.12 -0.82 -5.38
C SER A 26 28.09 -0.86 -4.19
N ALA A 27 28.65 -2.05 -3.91
CA ALA A 27 29.58 -2.23 -2.80
C ALA A 27 30.82 -1.31 -2.89
N ASN A 28 31.31 -1.09 -4.11
CA ASN A 28 32.43 -0.18 -4.39
C ASN A 28 32.03 1.32 -4.39
N LYS A 29 30.76 1.65 -4.10
CA LYS A 29 30.22 3.02 -4.10
C LYS A 29 30.45 3.81 -5.39
N LEU A 30 30.68 3.14 -6.52
CA LEU A 30 30.84 3.80 -7.82
C LEU A 30 29.51 4.01 -8.53
N THR A 31 28.53 3.14 -8.28
CA THR A 31 27.25 3.13 -9.00
C THR A 31 26.09 3.19 -8.02
N GLN A 32 25.16 4.09 -8.29
CA GLN A 32 23.88 4.17 -7.60
C GLN A 32 22.78 3.64 -8.51
N TYR A 33 21.95 2.75 -7.99
CA TYR A 33 20.83 2.16 -8.72
C TYR A 33 19.53 2.77 -8.25
N TRP A 34 18.64 2.96 -9.21
CA TRP A 34 17.35 3.59 -9.01
C TRP A 34 16.25 2.72 -9.62
N ARG A 35 15.08 2.75 -8.98
CA ARG A 35 13.87 2.08 -9.45
C ARG A 35 12.78 3.12 -9.63
N CYS A 36 11.93 2.94 -10.62
CA CYS A 36 10.73 3.75 -10.73
C CYS A 36 9.90 3.70 -9.44
N SER A 37 9.40 4.85 -9.00
CA SER A 37 8.53 4.94 -7.82
C SER A 37 7.06 4.70 -8.14
N MET A 38 6.70 4.56 -9.41
CA MET A 38 5.32 4.34 -9.84
C MET A 38 4.91 2.89 -9.58
N GLU A 39 3.67 2.71 -9.12
CA GLU A 39 3.13 1.41 -8.78
C GLU A 39 3.01 0.52 -10.02
N GLY A 40 3.47 -0.73 -9.91
CA GLY A 40 3.49 -1.70 -11.02
C GLY A 40 4.56 -1.45 -12.09
N CYS A 41 5.37 -0.39 -11.98
CA CYS A 41 6.47 -0.15 -12.91
C CYS A 41 7.75 -0.84 -12.43
N HIS A 42 8.41 -1.57 -13.35
CA HIS A 42 9.66 -2.29 -13.06
C HIS A 42 10.90 -1.64 -13.67
N ALA A 43 10.77 -0.43 -14.22
CA ALA A 43 11.89 0.30 -14.81
C ALA A 43 13.00 0.56 -13.79
N ARG A 44 14.24 0.48 -14.28
CA ARG A 44 15.46 0.70 -13.50
C ARG A 44 16.44 1.55 -14.27
N THR A 45 17.16 2.38 -13.53
CA THR A 45 18.27 3.18 -14.04
C THR A 45 19.46 3.08 -13.09
N GLN A 46 20.62 3.49 -13.56
CA GLN A 46 21.82 3.63 -12.76
C GLN A 46 22.50 4.96 -13.04
N SER A 47 23.21 5.50 -12.07
CA SER A 47 24.10 6.64 -12.26
C SER A 47 25.43 6.42 -11.55
N ALA A 48 26.46 7.16 -11.94
CA ALA A 48 27.66 7.26 -11.13
C ALA A 48 27.31 7.87 -9.76
N PHE A 49 28.00 7.46 -8.71
CA PHE A 49 27.77 8.01 -7.37
C PHE A 49 28.04 9.52 -7.36
N GLY A 50 27.10 10.29 -6.79
CA GLY A 50 27.13 11.76 -6.85
C GLY A 50 26.71 12.37 -8.19
N SER A 51 26.44 11.55 -9.21
CA SER A 51 25.90 12.01 -10.51
C SER A 51 24.39 11.75 -10.60
N LEU A 52 23.70 12.72 -11.19
CA LEU A 52 22.28 12.61 -11.58
C LEU A 52 22.10 12.21 -13.05
N VAL A 53 23.18 11.93 -13.77
CA VAL A 53 23.10 11.38 -15.14
C VAL A 53 22.69 9.92 -15.05
N LEU A 54 21.44 9.66 -15.42
CA LEU A 54 20.85 8.32 -15.37
C LEU A 54 21.07 7.60 -16.71
N LYS A 55 21.51 6.34 -16.61
CA LYS A 55 21.50 5.36 -17.70
C LYS A 55 20.39 4.35 -17.43
N GLU A 56 19.47 4.18 -18.38
CA GLU A 56 18.45 3.14 -18.29
C GLU A 56 19.09 1.74 -18.33
N THR A 57 18.66 0.89 -17.39
CA THR A 57 19.03 -0.53 -17.33
C THR A 57 17.83 -1.42 -17.59
N ARG A 58 16.62 -0.93 -17.27
CA ARG A 58 15.35 -1.54 -17.65
C ARG A 58 14.36 -0.44 -18.00
N ALA A 59 13.84 -0.50 -19.22
CA ALA A 59 12.90 0.50 -19.73
C ALA A 59 11.57 0.50 -18.96
N HIS A 60 10.85 1.62 -19.07
CA HIS A 60 9.46 1.70 -18.67
C HIS A 60 8.60 0.86 -19.60
N ASP A 61 7.80 -0.05 -19.04
CA ASP A 61 6.82 -0.80 -19.83
C ASP A 61 5.86 0.21 -20.48
N LEU A 62 5.69 0.14 -21.80
CA LEU A 62 4.81 1.04 -22.57
C LEU A 62 3.34 0.96 -22.11
N ARG A 63 2.96 -0.12 -21.42
CA ARG A 63 1.66 -0.26 -20.73
C ARG A 63 1.51 0.65 -19.50
N GLY A 64 2.60 1.26 -19.04
CA GLY A 64 2.60 2.27 -17.98
C GLY A 64 1.82 3.52 -18.38
N GLY A 65 1.71 3.82 -19.67
CA GLY A 65 1.00 4.99 -20.19
C GLY A 65 1.74 6.30 -19.95
N SER A 66 1.31 7.35 -20.65
CA SER A 66 1.77 8.73 -20.45
C SER A 66 1.83 9.15 -18.96
N PRO A 67 2.62 10.17 -18.59
CA PRO A 67 2.66 10.72 -17.22
C PRO A 67 1.27 11.01 -16.64
N ALA A 68 0.33 11.47 -17.47
CA ALA A 68 -1.06 11.73 -17.09
C ALA A 68 -1.84 10.46 -16.72
N THR A 69 -1.69 9.38 -17.48
CA THR A 69 -2.33 8.09 -17.17
C THR A 69 -1.80 7.49 -15.86
N ILE A 70 -0.54 7.74 -15.53
CA ILE A 70 0.06 7.22 -14.30
C ILE A 70 -0.34 8.04 -13.09
N GLU A 71 -0.43 9.38 -13.22
CA GLU A 71 -0.98 10.23 -12.15
C GLU A 71 -2.43 9.82 -11.84
N THR A 72 -3.23 9.56 -12.88
CA THR A 72 -4.61 9.12 -12.74
C THR A 72 -4.69 7.77 -12.02
N ARG A 73 -3.84 6.81 -12.38
CA ARG A 73 -3.80 5.49 -11.73
C ARG A 73 -3.35 5.57 -10.27
N THR A 74 -2.38 6.42 -9.98
CA THR A 74 -1.88 6.67 -8.61
C THR A 74 -2.95 7.34 -7.74
N ARG A 75 -3.71 8.29 -8.30
CA ARG A 75 -4.88 8.89 -7.63
C ARG A 75 -5.94 7.84 -7.34
N LEU A 76 -6.24 6.97 -8.31
CA LEU A 76 -7.21 5.88 -8.15
C LEU A 76 -6.80 4.87 -7.08
N THR A 77 -5.53 4.45 -7.02
CA THR A 77 -5.08 3.52 -5.97
C THR A 77 -5.12 4.17 -4.60
N LYS A 78 -4.78 5.46 -4.49
CA LYS A 78 -4.94 6.21 -3.24
C LYS A 78 -6.41 6.29 -2.80
N VAL A 79 -7.31 6.67 -3.71
CA VAL A 79 -8.76 6.74 -3.42
C VAL A 79 -9.31 5.38 -2.99
N ARG A 80 -8.92 4.29 -3.66
CA ARG A 80 -9.32 2.92 -3.28
C ARG A 80 -8.84 2.55 -1.88
N LYS A 81 -7.59 2.90 -1.55
CA LYS A 81 -7.04 2.64 -0.22
C LYS A 81 -7.80 3.43 0.85
N ASP A 82 -7.97 4.73 0.64
CA ASP A 82 -8.69 5.62 1.55
C ASP A 82 -10.14 5.14 1.74
N ALA A 83 -10.80 4.68 0.68
CA ALA A 83 -12.14 4.11 0.73
C ALA A 83 -12.21 2.82 1.56
N MET A 84 -11.25 1.90 1.41
CA MET A 84 -11.22 0.66 2.20
C MET A 84 -10.94 0.91 3.68
N GLU A 85 -10.05 1.85 4.01
CA GLU A 85 -9.77 2.23 5.40
C GLU A 85 -10.99 2.87 6.06
N ASN A 86 -11.70 3.75 5.35
CA ASN A 86 -12.95 4.35 5.83
C ASN A 86 -14.06 3.30 6.00
N LEU A 87 -14.18 2.35 5.06
CA LEU A 87 -15.16 1.26 5.17
C LEU A 87 -14.90 0.36 6.39
N ALA A 88 -13.63 0.06 6.66
CA ALA A 88 -13.22 -0.71 7.84
C ALA A 88 -13.55 0.04 9.13
N ALA A 89 -13.26 1.34 9.20
CA ALA A 89 -13.58 2.19 10.35
C ALA A 89 -15.10 2.28 10.60
N SER A 90 -15.90 2.48 9.54
CA SER A 90 -17.36 2.50 9.64
C SER A 90 -17.92 1.14 10.10
N SER A 91 -17.39 0.04 9.56
CA SER A 91 -17.81 -1.31 9.96
C SER A 91 -17.51 -1.59 11.43
N GLN A 92 -16.35 -1.14 11.92
CA GLN A 92 -15.98 -1.22 13.33
C GLN A 92 -16.99 -0.45 14.19
N SER A 93 -17.35 0.78 13.83
CA SER A 93 -18.31 1.59 14.61
C SER A 93 -19.71 0.97 14.67
N ILE A 94 -20.18 0.32 13.59
CA ILE A 94 -21.47 -0.37 13.57
C ILE A 94 -21.46 -1.55 14.54
N LEU A 95 -20.38 -2.33 14.56
CA LEU A 95 -20.22 -3.46 15.49
C LEU A 95 -20.13 -3.01 16.95
N THR A 96 -19.42 -1.91 17.24
CA THR A 96 -19.33 -1.38 18.61
C THR A 96 -20.68 -0.87 19.10
N ASN A 97 -21.43 -0.16 18.25
CA ASN A 97 -22.78 0.32 18.58
C ASN A 97 -23.78 -0.81 18.74
N ALA A 98 -23.70 -1.86 17.90
CA ALA A 98 -24.54 -3.05 18.03
C ALA A 98 -24.28 -3.78 19.36
N LYS A 99 -23.01 -3.92 19.76
CA LYS A 99 -22.63 -4.52 21.06
C LYS A 99 -23.05 -3.68 22.25
N ALA A 100 -22.97 -2.35 22.15
CA ALA A 100 -23.40 -1.44 23.21
C ALA A 100 -24.93 -1.38 23.36
N GLY A 101 -25.67 -1.62 22.29
CA GLY A 101 -27.14 -1.65 22.30
C GLY A 101 -27.75 -2.98 22.76
N THR A 102 -27.01 -4.08 22.70
CA THR A 102 -27.45 -5.38 23.25
C THR A 102 -27.17 -5.45 24.75
N SER A 103 -28.22 -5.56 25.57
CA SER A 103 -28.06 -5.70 27.02
C SER A 103 -27.31 -7.00 27.36
N GLN A 104 -26.49 -6.95 28.40
CA GLN A 104 -25.67 -8.07 28.88
C GLN A 104 -26.53 -9.34 29.12
N ALA A 105 -27.76 -9.17 29.61
CA ALA A 105 -28.71 -10.26 29.82
C ALA A 105 -29.11 -11.00 28.53
N VAL A 106 -29.19 -10.30 27.38
CA VAL A 106 -29.49 -10.92 26.07
C VAL A 106 -28.29 -11.71 25.55
N ILE A 107 -27.08 -11.22 25.77
CA ILE A 107 -25.83 -11.91 25.40
C ILE A 107 -25.67 -13.21 26.21
N GLU A 108 -25.96 -13.15 27.51
CA GLU A 108 -25.92 -14.31 28.41
C GLU A 108 -27.01 -15.33 28.07
N SER A 109 -28.22 -14.86 27.74
CA SER A 109 -29.34 -15.74 27.32
C SER A 109 -29.04 -16.46 26.00
N LEU A 110 -28.44 -15.78 25.02
CA LEU A 110 -28.03 -16.39 23.76
C LEU A 110 -26.89 -17.40 23.97
N SER A 111 -25.91 -17.07 24.82
CA SER A 111 -24.80 -17.97 25.14
C SER A 111 -25.29 -19.23 25.85
N ALA A 112 -26.25 -19.09 26.78
CA ALA A 112 -26.91 -20.21 27.44
C ALA A 112 -27.70 -21.08 26.44
N TYR A 113 -28.46 -20.46 25.52
CA TYR A 113 -29.20 -21.17 24.48
C TYR A 113 -28.28 -22.00 23.56
N PHE A 114 -27.15 -21.44 23.11
CA PHE A 114 -26.19 -22.18 22.28
C PHE A 114 -25.47 -23.30 23.04
N ASN A 115 -25.15 -23.10 24.32
CA ASN A 115 -24.58 -24.16 25.15
C ASN A 115 -25.56 -25.31 25.38
N ILE A 116 -26.83 -25.02 25.66
CA ILE A 116 -27.89 -26.02 25.79
C ILE A 116 -28.05 -26.77 24.47
N LYS A 117 -28.10 -26.06 23.34
CA LYS A 117 -28.21 -26.68 22.02
C LYS A 117 -27.06 -27.63 21.74
N ARG A 118 -25.82 -27.25 22.09
CA ARG A 118 -24.62 -28.11 21.94
C ARG A 118 -24.72 -29.39 22.78
N ILE A 119 -25.13 -29.27 24.04
CA ILE A 119 -25.34 -30.41 24.96
C ILE A 119 -26.44 -31.34 24.44
N VAL A 120 -27.50 -30.80 23.85
CA VAL A 120 -28.62 -31.60 23.31
C VAL A 120 -28.26 -32.30 21.99
N THR A 121 -27.33 -31.75 21.20
CA THR A 121 -26.89 -32.34 19.93
C THR A 121 -25.71 -33.31 20.05
N GLU A 122 -24.93 -33.22 21.12
CA GLU A 122 -23.89 -34.20 21.44
C GLU A 122 -24.53 -35.36 22.22
N LYS A 123 -24.89 -36.45 21.53
CA LYS A 123 -25.41 -37.68 22.15
C LYS A 123 -24.36 -38.23 23.15
N PRO A 124 -24.73 -38.61 24.38
CA PRO A 124 -23.75 -39.20 25.30
C PRO A 124 -23.23 -40.53 24.75
N PRO A 125 -22.00 -40.93 25.13
CA PRO A 125 -21.37 -42.18 24.67
C PRO A 125 -22.19 -43.42 25.03
#